data_AF-A0AAN6G856-F1
#
_entry.id   AF-A0AAN6G856-F1
#
_cell.length_a   1.000
_cell.length_b   1.000
_cell.length_c   1.000
_cell.angle_alpha   90.00
_cell.angle_beta   90.00
_cell.angle_gamma   90.00
#
_symmetry.space_group_name_H-M   'P 1'
#
loop_
_entity.id
_entity.type
_entity.pdbx_description
1 polymer ?
#
loop_
_entity_poly.entity_id
_entity_poly.type
_entity_poly.pdbx_seq_one_letter_code
_entity_poly.pdbx_strand_id
1 'polypeptide(L)' 'MSRAAVAKSKNHTNHNQNRKAHRNGIKKPKTNKYPSLKGVDPKFVRNQRYAKHGTEKAVREARAAAASA' A
#
# COMPACT_ATOMS: atom_id res chain seq x y z
N MET A 1 -57.54 4.84 -3.87
CA MET A 1 -56.68 3.77 -3.31
C MET A 1 -55.89 4.35 -2.14
N SER A 2 -56.38 4.13 -0.92
CA SER A 2 -55.80 4.66 0.32
C SER A 2 -54.41 4.09 0.56
N ARG A 3 -53.40 4.94 0.64
CA ARG A 3 -52.05 4.55 1.01
C ARG A 3 -52.02 4.47 2.54
N ALA A 4 -52.27 3.28 3.09
CA ALA A 4 -52.09 3.04 4.52
C ALA A 4 -50.66 3.41 4.91
N ALA A 5 -50.54 4.41 5.79
CA ALA A 5 -49.25 4.88 6.28
C ALA A 5 -48.63 3.78 7.15
N VAL A 6 -47.47 3.28 6.72
CA VAL A 6 -46.60 2.46 7.57
C VAL A 6 -46.14 3.36 8.72
N ALA A 7 -46.74 3.21 9.90
CA ALA A 7 -46.45 4.07 11.04
C ALA A 7 -45.01 3.90 11.56
N LYS A 8 -44.33 2.76 11.28
CA LYS A 8 -42.92 2.52 11.62
C LYS A 8 -42.23 1.65 10.58
N SER A 9 -41.05 2.09 10.12
CA SER A 9 -40.16 1.35 9.20
C SER A 9 -39.01 0.66 9.94
N LYS A 10 -38.30 -0.25 9.26
CA LYS A 10 -37.06 -0.84 9.79
C LYS A 10 -35.94 0.20 9.84
N ASN A 11 -35.31 0.37 11.00
CA ASN A 11 -34.28 1.39 11.21
C ASN A 11 -32.88 1.00 10.67
N HIS A 12 -32.53 -0.29 10.58
CA HIS A 12 -31.21 -0.73 10.08
C HIS A 12 -31.21 -2.19 9.56
N THR A 13 -30.41 -2.51 8.54
CA THR A 13 -30.16 -3.89 8.09
C THR A 13 -28.79 -4.10 7.44
N ASN A 14 -28.16 -5.23 7.74
CA ASN A 14 -26.94 -5.73 7.09
C ASN A 14 -27.20 -6.98 6.20
N HIS A 15 -28.46 -7.28 5.90
CA HIS A 15 -28.85 -8.58 5.33
C HIS A 15 -28.23 -8.92 3.95
N ASN A 16 -27.94 -7.91 3.13
CA ASN A 16 -27.39 -8.09 1.78
C ASN A 16 -25.92 -7.63 1.64
N GLN A 17 -25.31 -7.03 2.67
CA GLN A 17 -23.97 -6.47 2.46
C GLN A 17 -22.93 -7.56 2.26
N ASN A 18 -23.02 -8.66 3.02
CA ASN A 18 -22.09 -9.78 2.86
C ASN A 18 -22.13 -10.36 1.44
N ARG A 19 -23.33 -10.62 0.92
CA ARG A 19 -23.52 -11.14 -0.45
C ARG A 19 -23.01 -10.18 -1.52
N LYS A 20 -23.20 -8.87 -1.35
CA LYS A 20 -22.61 -7.86 -2.26
C LYS A 20 -21.08 -7.80 -2.17
N ALA A 21 -20.51 -7.84 -0.96
CA ALA A 21 -19.07 -7.82 -0.76
C ALA A 21 -18.38 -9.04 -1.37
N HIS A 22 -19.01 -10.23 -1.25
CA HIS A 22 -18.48 -11.46 -1.83
C HIS A 22 -18.73 -11.60 -3.33
N ARG A 23 -19.71 -10.90 -3.93
CA ARG A 23 -19.96 -10.93 -5.39
C ARG A 23 -18.70 -10.56 -6.20
N ASN A 24 -17.96 -9.55 -5.75
CA ASN A 24 -16.69 -9.14 -6.37
C ASN A 24 -15.46 -9.78 -5.67
N GLY A 25 -15.70 -10.48 -4.56
CA GLY A 25 -14.68 -11.06 -3.69
C GLY A 25 -13.99 -10.03 -2.80
N ILE A 26 -13.82 -10.36 -1.52
CA ILE A 26 -13.03 -9.56 -0.58
C ILE A 26 -11.55 -9.90 -0.80
N LYS A 27 -10.86 -9.08 -1.60
CA LYS A 27 -9.45 -9.29 -1.93
C LYS A 27 -8.56 -8.74 -0.81
N LYS A 28 -7.53 -9.51 -0.45
CA LYS A 28 -6.47 -9.05 0.46
C LYS A 28 -5.66 -7.93 -0.21
N PRO A 29 -5.09 -6.99 0.56
CA PRO A 29 -4.16 -6.00 0.00
C PRO A 29 -2.98 -6.72 -0.65
N LYS A 30 -2.50 -6.17 -1.76
CA LYS A 30 -1.35 -6.74 -2.47
C LYS A 30 -0.08 -6.56 -1.63
N THR A 31 0.66 -7.64 -1.42
CA THR A 31 1.99 -7.60 -0.82
C THR A 31 3.03 -7.46 -1.92
N ASN A 32 3.99 -6.56 -1.72
CA ASN A 32 5.15 -6.40 -2.61
C ASN A 32 6.42 -6.83 -1.88
N LYS A 33 7.43 -7.30 -2.63
CA LYS A 33 8.72 -7.71 -2.04
C LYS A 33 9.41 -6.59 -1.27
N TYR A 34 9.26 -5.35 -1.73
CA TYR A 34 9.86 -4.17 -1.11
C TYR A 34 8.77 -3.14 -0.74
N PRO A 35 8.50 -2.91 0.56
CA PRO A 35 7.55 -1.89 1.00
C PRO A 35 8.16 -0.48 1.00
N SER A 36 7.32 0.55 1.12
CA SER A 36 7.78 1.93 1.25
C SER A 36 8.42 2.19 2.62
N LEU A 37 9.43 3.05 2.67
CA LEU A 37 10.05 3.51 3.93
C LEU A 37 9.31 4.71 4.58
N LYS A 38 8.06 4.97 4.20
CA LYS A 38 7.27 6.07 4.78
C LYS A 38 6.98 5.77 6.25
N GLY A 39 7.32 6.71 7.14
CA GLY A 39 7.14 6.57 8.59
C GLY A 39 8.34 5.97 9.33
N VAL A 40 9.42 5.61 8.62
CA VAL A 40 10.70 5.26 9.25
C VAL A 40 11.38 6.53 9.78
N ASP A 41 12.15 6.40 10.86
CA ASP A 41 12.88 7.51 11.49
C ASP A 41 13.63 8.39 10.46
N PRO A 42 13.35 9.71 10.40
CA PRO A 42 14.00 10.62 9.48
C PRO A 42 15.53 10.64 9.60
N LYS A 43 16.11 10.45 10.80
CA LYS A 43 17.57 10.44 10.98
C LYS A 43 18.18 9.21 10.31
N PHE A 44 17.60 8.04 10.51
CA PHE A 44 18.00 6.81 9.81
C PHE A 44 17.86 6.92 8.29
N VAL A 45 16.72 7.40 7.79
CA VAL A 45 16.48 7.52 6.33
C VAL A 45 17.46 8.49 5.68
N ARG A 46 17.76 9.61 6.35
CA ARG A 46 18.75 10.58 5.86
C ARG A 46 20.15 9.95 5.73
N ASN A 47 20.59 9.22 6.75
CA ASN A 47 21.87 8.50 6.70
C ASN A 47 21.89 7.42 5.60
N GLN A 48 20.83 6.61 5.52
CA GLN A 48 20.72 5.56 4.50
C GLN A 48 20.83 6.11 3.07
N ARG A 49 20.25 7.30 2.82
CA ARG A 49 20.35 7.97 1.51
C ARG A 49 21.79 8.31 1.15
N TYR A 50 22.56 8.87 2.08
CA TYR A 50 23.97 9.20 1.84
C TYR A 50 24.84 7.96 1.68
N ALA A 51 24.61 6.92 2.49
CA ALA A 51 25.31 5.65 2.38
C ALA A 51 25.12 5.03 0.98
N LYS A 52 23.87 4.91 0.52
CA LYS A 52 23.55 4.37 -0.82
C LYS A 52 24.28 5.12 -1.93
N HIS A 53 24.22 6.46 -1.91
CA HIS A 53 24.90 7.30 -2.89
C HIS A 53 26.43 7.09 -2.90
N GLY A 54 27.05 6.95 -1.73
CA GLY A 54 28.48 6.62 -1.61
C GLY A 54 28.82 5.28 -2.26
N THR A 55 28.06 4.22 -1.95
CA THR A 55 28.24 2.90 -2.58
C THR A 55 28.05 2.95 -4.10
N GLU A 56 27.05 3.66 -4.60
CA GLU A 56 26.82 3.79 -6.04
C GLU A 56 28.01 4.44 -6.76
N LYS A 57 28.63 5.45 -6.15
CA LYS A 57 29.85 6.08 -6.68
C LYS A 57 31.02 5.09 -6.71
N ALA A 58 31.31 4.42 -5.60
CA ALA A 58 32.40 3.46 -5.50
C ALA A 58 32.24 2.29 -6.48
N VAL A 59 31.02 1.75 -6.62
CA VAL A 59 30.71 0.68 -7.58
C VAL A 59 30.89 1.15 -9.01
N ARG A 60 30.52 2.40 -9.33
CA ARG A 60 30.72 2.98 -10.66
C ARG A 60 32.20 3.10 -11.00
N GLU A 61 33.01 3.61 -10.08
CA GLU A 61 34.47 3.74 -10.25
C GLU A 61 35.13 2.38 -10.41
N ALA A 62 34.78 1.39 -9.58
CA ALA A 62 35.28 0.03 -9.69
C ALA A 62 34.93 -0.62 -11.04
N ARG A 63 33.70 -0.42 -11.53
CA ARG A 63 33.27 -0.91 -12.84
C ARG A 63 34.00 -0.22 -14.00
N ALA A 64 34.22 1.09 -13.90
CA ALA A 64 34.97 1.83 -14.91
C ALA A 64 36.44 1.35 -14.96
N ALA A 65 37.07 1.18 -13.80
CA ALA A 65 38.43 0.64 -13.71
C ALA A 65 38.54 -0.78 -14.29
N ALA A 66 37.57 -1.65 -14.00
CA ALA A 66 37.52 -3.01 -14.55
C ALA A 66 37.22 -3.06 -16.06
N ALA A 67 36.59 -2.02 -16.62
CA ALA A 67 36.33 -1.92 -18.06
C ALA A 67 37.51 -1.30 -18.84
N SER A 68 38.40 -0.57 -18.15
CA SER A 68 39.62 0.00 -18.71
C SER A 68 40.86 -0.89 -18.58
N ALA A 69 40.75 -2.00 -17.84
CA ALA A 69 41.76 -3.05 -17.72
C ALA A 69 41.47 -4.17 -18.73
#